data_AF-A0A1G5A7I6-F1
#
_entry.id   AF-A0A1G5A7I6-F1
#
_cell.length_a   1.000
_cell.length_b   1.000
_cell.length_c   1.000
_cell.angle_alpha   90.00
_cell.angle_beta   90.00
_cell.angle_gamma   90.00
#
_symmetry.space_group_name_H-M   'P 1'
#
loop_
_entity.id
_entity.type
_entity.pdbx_description
1 polymer ?
#
loop_
_entity_poly.entity_id
_entity_poly.type
_entity_poly.pdbx_seq_one_letter_code
_entity_poly.pdbx_strand_id
1 'polypeptide(L)'
;MTGTWLQPGRGAHRRGLRGFAVALCLAPMLCVAESMHGASSATSQLRITVIVPPVFRVLQVTPTSEGYDYRVWTNMRSVVFGGREYRFDRIGETTLRLRTSPDQVWMVHGL
;
A
#
# COMPACT_ATOMS: atom_id res chain seq x y z
N MET A 1 -49.18 20.17 -89.25
CA MET A 1 -48.66 21.19 -90.17
C MET A 1 -47.52 21.89 -89.43
N THR A 2 -46.26 21.46 -89.57
CA THR A 2 -45.22 22.03 -90.48
C THR A 2 -44.98 23.52 -90.21
N GLY A 3 -43.81 24.08 -89.89
CA GLY A 3 -42.40 23.65 -89.82
C GLY A 3 -41.61 24.73 -89.03
N THR A 4 -40.49 24.40 -88.36
CA THR A 4 -39.09 24.64 -88.79
C THR A 4 -38.70 26.12 -88.97
N TRP A 5 -37.69 26.62 -88.22
CA TRP A 5 -36.39 27.12 -88.73
C TRP A 5 -35.46 27.66 -87.61
N LEU A 6 -34.32 26.98 -87.51
CA LEU A 6 -32.98 27.27 -86.99
C LEU A 6 -32.64 28.65 -86.37
N GLN A 7 -31.98 28.61 -85.19
CA GLN A 7 -30.75 29.39 -84.99
C GLN A 7 -29.77 28.69 -84.01
N PRO A 8 -28.45 28.66 -84.29
CA PRO A 8 -27.46 27.92 -83.51
C PRO A 8 -26.68 28.81 -82.52
N GLY A 9 -26.61 28.40 -81.26
CA GLY A 9 -25.66 28.93 -80.29
C GLY A 9 -24.53 27.93 -80.06
N ARG A 10 -23.38 28.15 -80.68
CA ARG A 10 -22.14 27.40 -80.43
C ARG A 10 -21.64 27.73 -79.02
N GLY A 11 -21.39 26.71 -78.22
CA GLY A 11 -20.75 26.84 -76.91
C GLY A 11 -20.09 25.52 -76.53
N ALA A 12 -18.90 25.28 -77.09
CA ALA A 12 -18.04 24.17 -76.73
C ALA A 12 -17.52 24.34 -75.30
N HIS A 13 -17.62 23.32 -74.46
CA HIS A 13 -16.39 22.73 -73.90
C HIS A 13 -16.63 21.34 -73.32
N ARG A 14 -15.72 20.47 -73.71
CA ARG A 14 -15.66 19.04 -73.46
C ARG A 14 -14.78 18.77 -72.23
N ARG A 15 -15.09 17.65 -71.55
CA ARG A 15 -14.21 16.71 -70.82
C ARG A 15 -13.83 17.04 -69.37
N GLY A 16 -14.01 16.04 -68.49
CA GLY A 16 -13.26 15.96 -67.24
C GLY A 16 -13.65 14.90 -66.21
N LEU A 17 -14.27 13.78 -66.57
CA LEU A 17 -14.59 12.68 -65.65
C LEU A 17 -13.34 11.84 -65.29
N ARG A 18 -12.41 12.38 -64.47
CA ARG A 18 -11.27 11.62 -63.91
C ARG A 18 -10.77 12.28 -62.62
N GLY A 19 -11.37 11.96 -61.47
CA GLY A 19 -10.92 12.53 -60.18
C GLY A 19 -11.28 11.75 -58.92
N PHE A 20 -12.04 10.64 -59.01
CA PHE A 20 -12.51 9.92 -57.82
C PHE A 20 -11.68 8.70 -57.42
N ALA A 21 -10.67 8.30 -58.21
CA ALA A 21 -9.92 7.06 -57.98
C ALA A 21 -8.63 7.23 -57.15
N VAL A 22 -8.21 8.46 -56.84
CA VAL A 22 -6.95 8.70 -56.09
C VAL A 22 -7.21 8.90 -54.59
N ALA A 23 -8.44 9.20 -54.19
CA ALA A 23 -8.79 9.45 -52.79
C ALA A 23 -8.80 8.18 -51.91
N LEU A 24 -8.90 6.98 -52.50
CA LEU A 24 -9.03 5.73 -51.73
C LEU A 24 -7.68 5.11 -51.30
N CYS A 25 -6.56 5.55 -51.86
CA CYS A 25 -5.25 4.92 -51.61
C CYS A 25 -4.45 5.52 -50.44
N LEU A 26 -4.93 6.58 -49.79
CA LEU A 26 -4.19 7.31 -48.74
C LEU A 26 -4.66 7.02 -47.31
N ALA A 27 -5.53 6.03 -47.10
CA ALA A 27 -6.20 5.83 -45.82
C ALA A 27 -5.48 4.97 -44.74
N PRO A 28 -4.40 4.19 -44.96
CA PRO A 28 -3.79 3.42 -43.87
C PRO A 28 -2.43 3.99 -43.46
N MET A 29 -2.30 5.30 -43.27
CA MET A 29 -1.10 5.89 -42.62
C MET A 29 -1.43 6.75 -41.39
N LEU A 30 -2.63 6.61 -40.83
CA LEU A 30 -3.03 7.28 -39.58
C LEU A 30 -3.16 6.27 -38.43
N CYS A 31 -2.24 5.31 -38.33
CA CYS A 31 -2.10 4.48 -37.15
C CYS A 31 -0.72 4.73 -36.52
N VAL A 32 -0.49 5.98 -36.13
CA VAL A 32 0.55 6.31 -35.15
C VAL A 32 -0.06 6.00 -33.79
N ALA A 33 0.00 4.73 -33.38
CA ALA A 33 -0.15 4.37 -31.99
C ALA A 33 1.17 4.74 -31.30
N GLU A 34 1.29 5.99 -30.85
CA GLU A 34 2.30 6.33 -29.85
C GLU A 34 1.91 5.59 -28.57
N SER A 35 2.45 4.38 -28.40
CA SER A 35 2.55 3.80 -27.06
C SER A 35 3.62 4.60 -26.32
N MET A 36 3.25 5.79 -25.87
CA MET A 36 3.96 6.43 -24.77
C MET A 36 3.77 5.50 -23.57
N HIS A 37 4.67 4.52 -23.45
CA HIS A 37 5.05 3.96 -22.17
C HIS A 37 5.72 5.09 -21.40
N GLY A 38 4.91 6.06 -20.98
CA GLY A 38 5.31 6.99 -19.95
C GLY A 38 5.66 6.13 -18.76
N ALA A 39 6.91 6.19 -18.33
CA ALA A 39 7.27 5.83 -16.97
C ALA A 39 6.60 6.84 -16.03
N SER A 40 5.26 6.84 -15.97
CA SER A 40 4.55 7.39 -14.84
C SER A 40 4.92 6.46 -13.70
N SER A 41 5.93 6.87 -12.93
CA SER A 41 6.32 6.22 -11.69
C SER A 41 5.05 5.95 -10.88
N ALA A 42 4.60 4.69 -10.89
CA ALA A 42 3.50 4.24 -10.07
C ALA A 42 4.09 4.02 -8.68
N THR A 43 3.97 5.02 -7.81
CA THR A 43 4.35 4.89 -6.41
C THR A 43 3.30 4.02 -5.71
N SER A 44 3.63 2.74 -5.52
CA SER A 44 2.88 1.85 -4.65
C SER A 44 3.35 2.04 -3.20
N GLN A 45 2.41 2.27 -2.28
CA GLN A 45 2.72 2.36 -0.85
C GLN A 45 2.40 1.03 -0.17
N LEU A 46 3.43 0.37 0.36
CA LEU A 46 3.28 -0.82 1.20
C LEU A 46 3.34 -0.42 2.67
N ARG A 47 2.31 -0.74 3.45
CA ARG A 47 2.29 -0.58 4.91
C ARG A 47 2.28 -1.94 5.59
N ILE A 48 3.33 -2.24 6.34
CA ILE A 48 3.41 -3.45 7.19
C ILE A 48 3.23 -2.99 8.64
N THR A 49 2.36 -3.68 9.39
CA THR A 49 2.19 -3.47 10.84
C THR A 49 2.47 -4.79 11.54
N VAL A 50 3.33 -4.75 12.56
CA VAL A 50 3.63 -5.89 13.43
C VAL A 50 3.10 -5.57 14.82
N ILE A 51 2.24 -6.45 15.34
CA ILE A 51 1.70 -6.35 16.70
C ILE A 51 2.46 -7.34 17.57
N VAL A 52 3.16 -6.84 18.58
CA VAL A 52 3.86 -7.66 19.57
C VAL A 52 3.04 -7.63 20.86
N PRO A 53 2.45 -8.76 21.29
CA PRO A 53 1.66 -8.79 22.52
C PRO A 53 2.55 -8.61 23.75
N PRO A 54 2.01 -8.05 24.86
CA PRO A 54 2.73 -7.99 26.12
C PRO A 54 3.02 -9.39 26.66
N VAL A 55 4.24 -9.61 27.12
CA VAL A 55 4.72 -10.88 27.65
C VAL A 55 5.52 -10.61 28.91
N PHE A 56 5.19 -11.36 29.96
CA PHE A 56 5.96 -11.42 31.19
C PHE A 56 6.06 -12.87 31.66
N ARG A 57 7.26 -13.27 32.07
CA ARG A 57 7.53 -14.63 32.56
C ARG A 57 8.41 -14.57 33.79
N VAL A 58 8.07 -15.34 34.82
CA VAL A 58 8.97 -15.63 35.92
C VAL A 58 9.86 -16.80 35.50
N LEU A 59 11.16 -16.58 35.47
CA LEU A 59 12.17 -17.59 35.10
C LEU A 59 12.66 -18.35 36.32
N GLN A 60 12.88 -17.63 37.42
CA GLN A 60 13.38 -18.19 38.67
C GLN A 60 12.93 -17.33 39.84
N VAL A 61 12.71 -17.97 40.99
CA VAL A 61 12.51 -17.29 42.28
C VAL A 61 13.58 -17.77 43.24
N THR A 62 14.29 -16.83 43.85
CA THR A 62 15.34 -17.09 44.83
C THR A 62 14.96 -16.42 46.15
N PRO A 63 14.72 -17.18 47.23
CA PRO A 63 14.52 -16.61 48.56
C PRO A 63 15.78 -15.85 49.03
N THR A 64 15.59 -14.70 49.66
CA THR A 64 16.65 -13.88 50.25
C THR A 64 16.27 -13.49 51.69
N SER A 65 17.21 -12.93 52.46
CA SER A 65 16.94 -12.46 53.81
C SER A 65 15.91 -11.33 53.89
N GLU A 66 15.68 -10.62 52.78
CA GLU A 66 14.74 -9.48 52.70
C GLU A 66 13.43 -9.82 51.96
N GLY A 67 13.28 -11.06 51.49
CA GLY A 67 12.12 -11.50 50.72
C GLY A 67 12.51 -12.49 49.61
N TYR A 68 12.26 -12.10 48.37
CA TYR A 68 12.42 -12.95 47.19
C TYR A 68 12.95 -12.13 46.01
N ASP A 69 13.94 -12.68 45.33
CA ASP A 69 14.46 -12.18 44.07
C ASP A 69 13.83 -12.99 42.93
N TYR A 70 12.99 -12.33 42.14
CA TYR A 70 12.33 -12.90 40.97
C TYR A 70 13.13 -12.54 39.73
N ARG A 71 13.73 -13.54 39.10
CA ARG A 71 14.31 -13.37 37.76
C ARG A 71 13.20 -13.49 36.74
N VAL A 72 12.98 -12.45 35.97
CA VAL A 72 11.84 -12.35 35.05
C VAL A 72 12.31 -11.95 33.66
N TRP A 73 11.54 -12.35 32.65
CA TRP A 73 11.67 -11.85 31.29
C TRP A 73 10.41 -11.07 30.93
N THR A 74 10.59 -9.86 30.38
CA THR A 74 9.46 -9.03 29.94
C THR A 74 9.79 -8.27 28.66
N ASN A 75 8.82 -8.14 27.75
CA ASN A 75 8.94 -7.21 26.61
C ASN A 75 8.32 -5.83 26.89
N MET A 76 7.85 -5.60 28.11
CA MET A 76 7.27 -4.33 28.54
C MET A 76 8.27 -3.53 29.39
N ARG A 77 8.16 -2.19 29.33
CA ARG A 77 8.96 -1.29 30.19
C ARG A 77 8.46 -1.21 31.63
N SER A 78 7.22 -1.60 31.88
CA SER A 78 6.69 -1.73 33.22
C SER A 78 5.68 -2.86 33.34
N VAL A 79 5.46 -3.33 34.56
CA VAL A 79 4.40 -4.28 34.90
C VAL A 79 3.78 -3.93 36.24
N VAL A 80 2.51 -4.28 36.41
CA VAL A 80 1.85 -4.19 37.71
C VAL A 80 1.91 -5.57 38.37
N PHE A 81 2.57 -5.61 39.52
CA PHE A 81 2.79 -6.84 40.29
C PHE A 81 2.34 -6.59 41.74
N GLY A 82 1.36 -7.36 42.23
CA GLY A 82 0.79 -7.13 43.56
C GLY A 82 0.22 -5.73 43.77
N GLY A 83 -0.35 -5.11 42.72
CA GLY A 83 -0.92 -3.76 42.78
C GLY A 83 0.09 -2.61 42.74
N ARG A 84 1.39 -2.89 42.57
CA ARG A 84 2.43 -1.86 42.43
C ARG A 84 3.03 -1.91 41.03
N GLU A 85 3.24 -0.75 40.43
CA GLU A 85 3.95 -0.66 39.15
C GLU A 85 5.46 -0.78 39.38
N TYR A 86 6.09 -1.69 38.64
CA TYR A 86 7.53 -1.85 38.58
C TYR A 86 8.01 -1.44 37.20
N ARG A 87 8.94 -0.49 37.15
CA ARG A 87 9.55 -0.01 35.89
C ARG A 87 10.93 -0.61 35.73
N PHE A 88 11.25 -0.97 34.49
CA PHE A 88 12.50 -1.59 34.10
C PHE A 88 13.32 -0.64 33.24
N ASP A 89 14.62 -0.56 33.50
CA ASP A 89 15.54 0.23 32.68
C ASP A 89 15.65 -0.31 31.25
N ARG A 90 15.48 -1.64 31.11
CA ARG A 90 15.54 -2.35 29.83
C ARG A 90 14.47 -3.44 29.73
N ILE A 91 14.08 -3.71 28.49
CA ILE A 91 13.29 -4.88 28.10
C ILE A 91 14.20 -6.12 28.12
N GLY A 92 13.64 -7.27 28.50
CA GLY A 92 14.31 -8.57 28.53
C GLY A 92 14.39 -9.14 29.94
N GLU A 93 15.53 -9.78 30.24
CA GLU A 93 15.78 -10.39 31.55
C GLU A 93 16.21 -9.35 32.60
N THR A 94 15.53 -9.41 33.75
CA THR A 94 15.75 -8.50 34.89
C THR A 94 15.38 -9.18 36.21
N THR A 95 15.83 -8.59 37.32
CA THR A 95 15.55 -9.11 38.68
C THR A 95 14.63 -8.15 39.42
N LEU A 96 13.50 -8.65 39.91
CA LEU A 96 12.56 -7.94 40.77
C LEU A 96 12.71 -8.39 42.22
N ARG A 97 12.93 -7.45 43.13
CA ARG A 97 12.95 -7.72 44.57
C ARG A 97 11.60 -7.48 45.19
N LEU A 98 11.04 -8.51 45.79
CA LEU A 98 9.67 -8.53 46.27
C LEU A 98 9.63 -9.17 47.65
N ARG A 99 8.79 -8.67 48.55
CA ARG A 99 8.64 -9.24 49.90
C ARG A 99 7.64 -10.40 49.95
N THR A 100 6.85 -10.56 48.90
CA THR A 100 5.73 -11.50 48.84
C THR A 100 6.15 -12.81 48.19
N SER A 101 5.69 -13.94 48.74
CA SER A 101 5.95 -15.27 48.18
C SER A 101 5.20 -15.47 46.86
N PRO A 102 5.69 -16.34 45.95
CA PRO A 102 5.10 -16.53 44.62
C PRO A 102 3.62 -16.90 44.66
N ASP A 103 3.24 -17.67 45.69
CA ASP A 103 1.90 -18.23 45.89
C ASP A 103 0.85 -17.16 46.21
N GLN A 104 1.29 -15.96 46.59
CA GLN A 104 0.43 -14.84 46.97
C GLN A 104 0.39 -13.73 45.92
N VAL A 105 1.12 -13.87 44.80
CA VAL A 105 1.18 -12.81 43.80
C VAL A 105 0.34 -13.12 42.57
N TRP A 106 -0.60 -12.22 42.32
CA TRP A 106 -1.34 -12.13 41.08
C TRP A 106 -0.69 -11.10 40.17
N MET A 107 -0.39 -11.49 38.94
CA MET A 107 0.07 -10.58 37.90
C MET A 107 -1.14 -9.97 37.19
N VAL A 108 -1.24 -8.65 37.22
CA VAL A 108 -2.20 -7.92 36.39
C VAL A 108 -1.41 -7.41 35.19
N HIS A 109 -1.75 -7.90 34.00
CA HIS A 109 -1.05 -7.53 32.77
C HIS A 109 -1.02 -6.00 32.60
N GLY A 110 0.13 -5.49 32.14
CA GLY A 110 0.36 -4.05 31.93
C GLY A 110 -0.56 -3.48 30.85
N LEU A 111 -0.94 -2.21 31.05
CA LEU A 111 -1.73 -1.38 30.15
C LEU A 111 -1.02 -1.14 28.81
#